data_AF-A0A9N9HXR4-F1
#
_entry.id   AF-A0A9N9HXR4-F1
#
_cell.length_a   1.000
_cell.length_b   1.000
_cell.length_c   1.000
_cell.angle_alpha   90.00
_cell.angle_beta   90.00
_cell.angle_gamma   90.00
#
_symmetry.space_group_name_H-M   'P 1'
#
loop_
_entity.id
_entity.type
_entity.pdbx_description
1 polymer ?
#
loop_
_entity_poly.entity_id
_entity_poly.type
_entity_poly.pdbx_seq_one_letter_code
_entity_poly.pdbx_strand_id
1 'polypeptide(L)'
;MIRLWHDGNIHNPPGGASTIFKEGYANYIFKYIPKNDVRISVGAVPNSPPHFGTIITFSLAFSLAQRLEKLGKIVTVMAGMVDTIALYTDIYNFNDIEYQKSIAYTGVIHNYMDDFKELLDKMSSYFGGVKYKLVNQSELNLHRKAPEIIMKLISEREKIGQSLFPSTKCLALRMACPQCGLADKHGIKNCYNGNMISFFCPNHGWHSIDIEKDDLQTLQYETQLRSLVR
;
A
#
# COMPACT_ATOMS: atom_id res chain seq x y z
N MET A 1 5.46 -19.76 -33.25
CA MET A 1 6.10 -18.96 -32.19
C MET A 1 6.44 -17.59 -32.79
N ILE A 2 5.72 -16.53 -32.43
CA ILE A 2 5.96 -15.19 -33.00
C ILE A 2 7.22 -14.64 -32.33
N ARG A 3 8.27 -14.38 -33.12
CA ARG A 3 9.43 -13.61 -32.67
C ARG A 3 9.12 -12.13 -32.84
N LEU A 4 8.95 -11.43 -31.72
CA LEU A 4 8.90 -9.98 -31.73
C LEU A 4 10.32 -9.46 -31.99
N TRP A 5 10.47 -8.68 -33.07
CA TRP A 5 11.72 -8.02 -33.41
C TRP A 5 11.74 -6.64 -32.72
N HIS A 6 12.82 -6.34 -32.01
CA HIS A 6 13.07 -5.04 -31.41
C HIS A 6 14.49 -4.59 -31.79
N ASP A 7 14.70 -3.30 -31.95
CA ASP A 7 16.01 -2.73 -32.30
C ASP A 7 16.94 -2.55 -31.10
N GLY A 8 16.43 -2.77 -29.88
CA GLY A 8 17.18 -2.63 -28.63
C GLY A 8 17.40 -1.17 -28.22
N ASN A 9 16.80 -0.22 -28.93
CA ASN A 9 16.92 1.19 -28.60
C ASN A 9 15.78 1.62 -27.67
N ILE A 10 16.10 2.52 -26.73
CA ILE A 10 15.08 3.20 -25.92
C ILE A 10 14.54 4.37 -26.75
N HIS A 11 13.39 4.15 -27.40
CA HIS A 11 12.66 5.22 -28.07
C HIS A 11 11.94 6.06 -27.02
N ASN A 12 12.44 7.26 -26.78
CA ASN A 12 11.84 8.20 -25.83
C ASN A 12 10.44 8.60 -26.33
N PRO A 13 9.34 8.24 -25.63
CA PRO A 13 8.01 8.63 -26.07
C PRO A 13 7.91 10.16 -26.05
N PRO A 14 7.18 10.79 -26.99
CA PRO A 14 6.98 12.23 -26.96
C PRO A 14 6.26 12.62 -25.66
N GLY A 15 6.96 13.34 -24.78
CA GLY A 15 6.46 13.70 -23.46
C GLY A 15 7.40 14.65 -22.72
N GLY A 16 6.86 15.42 -21.78
CA GLY A 16 7.66 16.39 -21.01
C GLY A 16 8.77 15.71 -20.20
N ALA A 17 8.44 14.60 -19.52
CA ALA A 17 9.40 13.87 -18.70
C ALA A 17 10.54 13.25 -19.52
N SER A 18 10.24 12.61 -20.66
CA SER A 18 11.27 12.04 -21.53
C SER A 18 12.17 13.11 -22.14
N THR A 19 11.66 14.32 -22.39
CA THR A 19 12.45 15.44 -22.91
C THR A 19 13.32 16.09 -21.84
N ILE A 20 12.78 16.29 -20.63
CA ILE A 20 13.46 16.94 -19.51
C ILE A 20 14.51 16.03 -18.87
N PHE A 21 14.19 14.75 -18.73
CA PHE A 21 15.03 13.76 -18.04
C PHE A 21 15.71 12.78 -18.99
N LYS A 22 15.78 13.14 -20.29
CA LYS A 22 16.43 12.41 -21.40
C LYS A 22 17.63 11.60 -20.95
N GLU A 23 18.48 12.22 -20.13
CA GLU A 23 19.54 11.59 -19.37
C GLU A 23 19.54 12.09 -17.92
N GLY A 24 20.03 11.27 -16.99
CA GLY A 24 20.32 11.71 -15.63
C GLY A 24 19.11 11.84 -14.69
N TYR A 25 17.97 11.19 -14.96
CA TYR A 25 16.81 11.15 -14.06
C TYR A 25 17.20 10.81 -12.61
N ALA A 26 18.02 9.78 -12.40
CA ALA A 26 18.50 9.40 -11.08
C ALA A 26 19.39 10.49 -10.44
N ASN A 27 20.23 11.18 -11.23
CA ASN A 27 21.05 12.29 -10.74
C ASN A 27 20.17 13.49 -10.36
N TYR A 28 19.10 13.75 -11.11
CA TYR A 28 18.12 14.76 -10.77
C TYR A 28 17.45 14.42 -9.43
N ILE A 29 16.89 13.22 -9.29
CA ILE A 29 16.28 12.78 -8.03
C ILE A 29 17.28 12.90 -6.87
N PHE A 30 18.51 12.41 -7.06
CA PHE A 30 19.55 12.42 -6.03
C PHE A 30 19.79 13.80 -5.43
N LYS A 31 19.76 14.88 -6.23
CA LYS A 31 19.93 16.27 -5.77
C LYS A 31 18.86 16.70 -4.75
N TYR A 32 17.68 16.10 -4.81
CA TYR A 32 16.55 16.43 -3.95
C TYR A 32 16.33 15.42 -2.82
N ILE A 33 17.17 14.39 -2.69
CA ILE A 33 17.11 13.46 -1.56
C ILE A 33 18.10 13.91 -0.48
N PRO A 34 17.63 14.60 0.59
CA PRO A 34 18.52 15.09 1.64
C PRO A 34 19.04 13.96 2.54
N LYS A 35 18.35 12.83 2.59
CA LYS A 35 18.68 11.70 3.48
C LYS A 35 19.68 10.74 2.82
N ASN A 36 20.53 10.12 3.62
CA ASN A 36 21.46 9.08 3.15
C ASN A 36 20.79 7.70 3.09
N ASP A 37 19.94 7.39 4.06
CA ASP A 37 19.05 6.22 4.05
C ASP A 37 17.78 6.57 3.25
N VAL A 38 17.55 5.84 2.16
CA VAL A 38 16.47 6.07 1.20
C VAL A 38 15.62 4.81 1.08
N ARG A 39 14.31 4.98 1.21
CA ARG A 39 13.33 3.89 1.03
C ARG A 39 12.54 4.14 -0.23
N ILE A 40 12.59 3.21 -1.17
CA ILE A 40 11.77 3.25 -2.40
C ILE A 40 10.56 2.36 -2.18
N SER A 41 9.38 2.98 -2.09
CA SER A 41 8.13 2.27 -1.87
C SER A 41 7.48 1.84 -3.19
N VAL A 42 7.22 0.54 -3.32
CA VAL A 42 6.33 -0.02 -4.34
C VAL A 42 5.17 -0.75 -3.65
N GLY A 43 4.14 -1.12 -4.40
CA GLY A 43 3.01 -1.84 -3.86
C GLY A 43 2.37 -2.77 -4.89
N ALA A 44 1.85 -3.90 -4.41
CA ALA A 44 1.10 -4.85 -5.21
C ALA A 44 0.03 -5.52 -4.35
N VAL A 45 -1.02 -6.02 -4.99
CA VAL A 45 -2.03 -6.86 -4.36
C VAL A 45 -1.69 -8.32 -4.65
N PRO A 46 -1.40 -9.16 -3.64
CA PRO A 46 -1.13 -10.59 -3.84
C PRO A 46 -2.45 -11.37 -3.97
N ASN A 47 -3.25 -11.07 -4.99
CA ASN A 47 -4.48 -11.80 -5.34
C ASN A 47 -4.36 -12.60 -6.66
N SER A 48 -3.18 -12.56 -7.27
CA SER A 48 -2.79 -13.34 -8.43
C SER A 48 -1.26 -13.46 -8.44
N PRO A 49 -0.65 -14.30 -9.31
CA PRO A 49 0.78 -14.22 -9.55
C PRO A 49 1.19 -12.82 -10.04
N PRO A 50 2.46 -12.40 -9.86
CA PRO A 50 2.94 -11.10 -10.31
C PRO A 50 2.75 -10.91 -11.83
N HIS A 51 1.79 -10.06 -12.21
CA HIS A 51 1.55 -9.75 -13.61
C HIS A 51 2.63 -8.80 -14.18
N PHE A 52 2.64 -8.63 -15.50
CA PHE A 52 3.65 -7.85 -16.21
C PHE A 52 3.84 -6.42 -15.67
N GLY A 53 2.75 -5.72 -15.34
CA GLY A 53 2.81 -4.40 -14.70
C GLY A 53 3.52 -4.39 -13.34
N THR A 54 3.34 -5.43 -12.51
CA THR A 54 4.06 -5.57 -11.24
C THR A 54 5.56 -5.75 -11.50
N ILE A 55 5.91 -6.64 -12.44
CA ILE A 55 7.30 -6.91 -12.83
C ILE A 55 8.00 -5.64 -13.31
N ILE A 56 7.38 -4.86 -14.21
CA ILE A 56 7.92 -3.58 -14.68
C ILE A 56 8.13 -2.62 -13.51
N THR A 57 7.11 -2.42 -12.68
CA THR A 57 7.15 -1.46 -11.57
C THR A 57 8.27 -1.80 -10.59
N PHE A 58 8.40 -3.08 -10.23
CA PHE A 58 9.46 -3.53 -9.32
C PHE A 58 10.83 -3.41 -10.00
N SER A 59 10.96 -3.80 -11.27
CA SER A 59 12.23 -3.65 -12.01
C SER A 59 12.71 -2.20 -12.04
N LEU A 60 11.81 -1.24 -12.27
CA LEU A 60 12.13 0.19 -12.27
C LEU A 60 12.59 0.66 -10.89
N ALA A 61 11.92 0.22 -9.81
CA ALA A 61 12.31 0.57 -8.46
C ALA A 61 13.70 0.03 -8.08
N PHE A 62 13.99 -1.23 -8.42
CA PHE A 62 15.30 -1.84 -8.17
C PHE A 62 16.41 -1.21 -9.04
N SER A 63 16.12 -0.89 -10.31
CA SER A 63 17.04 -0.17 -11.18
C SER A 63 17.39 1.22 -10.62
N LEU A 64 16.38 1.97 -10.16
CA LEU A 64 16.59 3.26 -9.49
C LEU A 64 17.38 3.09 -8.19
N ALA A 65 17.08 2.08 -7.38
CA ALA A 65 17.79 1.79 -6.15
C ALA A 65 19.28 1.54 -6.40
N GLN A 66 19.62 0.65 -7.32
CA GLN A 66 21.01 0.38 -7.70
C GLN A 66 21.73 1.66 -8.14
N ARG A 67 21.06 2.52 -8.92
CA ARG A 67 21.65 3.76 -9.38
C ARG A 67 21.91 4.74 -8.24
N LEU A 68 20.99 4.84 -7.27
CA LEU A 68 21.17 5.68 -6.08
C LEU A 68 22.26 5.14 -5.15
N GLU A 69 22.42 3.82 -5.02
CA GLU A 69 23.53 3.21 -4.27
C GLU A 69 24.89 3.55 -4.91
N LYS A 70 24.98 3.49 -6.24
CA LYS A 70 26.18 3.94 -6.99
C LYS A 70 26.50 5.42 -6.79
N LEU A 71 25.51 6.24 -6.41
CA LEU A 71 25.69 7.65 -6.06
C LEU A 71 25.96 7.88 -4.55
N GLY A 72 26.10 6.81 -3.76
CA GLY A 72 26.46 6.87 -2.35
C GLY A 72 25.28 6.90 -1.37
N LYS A 73 24.05 6.59 -1.81
CA LYS A 73 22.91 6.39 -0.89
C LYS A 73 22.91 4.96 -0.34
N ILE A 74 22.30 4.78 0.82
CA ILE A 74 21.92 3.46 1.35
C ILE A 74 20.45 3.28 0.98
N VAL A 75 20.12 2.30 0.14
CA VAL A 75 18.76 2.16 -0.39
C VAL A 75 18.12 0.85 0.07
N THR A 76 16.82 0.89 0.35
CA THR A 76 16.01 -0.32 0.53
C THR A 76 14.71 -0.20 -0.25
N VAL A 77 14.39 -1.21 -1.04
CA VAL A 77 13.09 -1.30 -1.73
C VAL A 77 12.05 -1.86 -0.77
N MET A 78 11.01 -1.09 -0.47
CA MET A 78 9.91 -1.46 0.40
C MET A 78 8.75 -1.97 -0.46
N ALA A 79 8.60 -3.29 -0.55
CA ALA A 79 7.56 -3.95 -1.32
C ALA A 79 6.29 -4.10 -0.46
N GLY A 80 5.35 -3.18 -0.65
CA GLY A 80 4.08 -3.15 0.07
C GLY A 80 3.10 -4.20 -0.45
N MET A 81 2.84 -5.25 0.33
CA MET A 81 1.82 -6.26 0.02
C MET A 81 0.48 -5.78 0.57
N VAL A 82 -0.39 -5.39 -0.34
CA VAL A 82 -1.70 -4.85 -0.03
C VAL A 82 -2.68 -5.99 0.22
N ASP A 83 -2.88 -6.30 1.49
CA ASP A 83 -3.61 -7.48 1.97
C ASP A 83 -5.02 -7.15 2.51
N THR A 84 -5.39 -5.86 2.51
CA THR A 84 -6.63 -5.32 3.06
C THR A 84 -7.72 -5.03 2.04
N ILE A 85 -7.52 -5.43 0.79
CA ILE A 85 -8.56 -5.39 -0.24
C ILE A 85 -9.41 -6.65 -0.18
N ALA A 86 -10.54 -6.66 -0.87
CA ALA A 86 -11.36 -7.85 -1.07
C ALA A 86 -11.42 -8.27 -2.54
N LEU A 87 -11.66 -9.56 -2.77
CA LEU A 87 -12.11 -10.04 -4.07
C LEU A 87 -13.58 -9.66 -4.28
N TYR A 88 -14.03 -9.64 -5.53
CA TYR A 88 -15.44 -9.37 -5.85
C TYR A 88 -16.42 -10.32 -5.13
N THR A 89 -15.99 -11.56 -4.91
CA THR A 89 -16.76 -12.60 -4.19
C THR A 89 -16.89 -12.36 -2.69
N ASP A 90 -16.07 -11.47 -2.14
CA ASP A 90 -15.97 -11.18 -0.70
C ASP A 90 -16.48 -9.76 -0.35
N ILE A 91 -17.33 -9.22 -1.22
CA ILE A 91 -18.05 -7.96 -1.05
C ILE A 91 -19.52 -8.27 -0.74
N TYR A 92 -20.07 -7.62 0.28
CA TYR A 92 -21.41 -7.87 0.80
C TYR A 92 -22.13 -6.54 1.04
N ASN A 93 -23.41 -6.45 0.69
CA ASN A 93 -24.20 -5.23 0.92
C ASN A 93 -25.24 -5.46 2.01
N PHE A 94 -25.26 -4.58 3.01
CA PHE A 94 -26.24 -4.57 4.09
C PHE A 94 -26.76 -3.14 4.27
N ASN A 95 -28.06 -2.92 4.07
CA ASN A 95 -28.70 -1.60 4.19
C ASN A 95 -27.94 -0.50 3.44
N ASP A 96 -27.63 -0.74 2.17
CA ASP A 96 -26.89 0.17 1.26
C ASP A 96 -25.46 0.51 1.71
N ILE A 97 -24.89 -0.28 2.62
CA ILE A 97 -23.49 -0.16 3.05
C ILE A 97 -22.73 -1.38 2.54
N GLU A 98 -21.63 -1.11 1.85
CA GLU A 98 -20.71 -2.12 1.35
C GLU A 98 -19.75 -2.57 2.47
N TYR A 99 -19.82 -3.85 2.81
CA TYR A 99 -18.89 -4.54 3.68
C TYR A 99 -18.00 -5.47 2.87
N GLN A 100 -16.82 -5.76 3.40
CA GLN A 100 -15.87 -6.64 2.74
C GLN A 100 -15.10 -7.52 3.71
N LYS A 101 -14.62 -8.67 3.24
CA LYS A 101 -13.58 -9.46 3.91
C LYS A 101 -12.28 -9.33 3.14
N SER A 102 -11.20 -9.04 3.85
CA SER A 102 -9.91 -8.83 3.19
C SER A 102 -9.29 -10.13 2.69
N ILE A 103 -8.40 -10.06 1.71
CA ILE A 103 -7.63 -11.22 1.24
C ILE A 103 -6.69 -11.78 2.31
N ALA A 104 -6.29 -10.97 3.30
CA ALA A 104 -5.65 -11.44 4.52
C ALA A 104 -6.59 -12.32 5.33
N TYR A 105 -7.84 -11.88 5.55
CA TYR A 105 -8.82 -12.64 6.32
C TYR A 105 -9.25 -13.93 5.62
N THR A 106 -9.45 -13.90 4.30
CA THR A 106 -9.86 -15.09 3.52
C THR A 106 -8.69 -16.03 3.24
N GLY A 107 -7.46 -15.63 3.53
CA GLY A 107 -6.25 -16.42 3.30
C GLY A 107 -5.79 -16.49 1.84
N VAL A 108 -6.48 -15.82 0.91
CA VAL A 108 -6.13 -15.79 -0.54
C VAL A 108 -4.69 -15.32 -0.76
N ILE A 109 -4.22 -14.39 0.07
CA ILE A 109 -2.84 -13.88 0.02
C ILE A 109 -1.79 -15.01 0.04
N HIS A 110 -2.01 -16.06 0.82
CA HIS A 110 -1.04 -17.14 1.01
C HIS A 110 -0.78 -17.95 -0.26
N ASN A 111 -1.70 -17.91 -1.23
CA ASN A 111 -1.56 -18.64 -2.50
C ASN A 111 -0.51 -18.01 -3.43
N TYR A 112 -0.17 -16.72 -3.23
CA TYR A 112 0.66 -15.97 -4.17
C TYR A 112 1.90 -15.35 -3.54
N MET A 113 2.00 -15.31 -2.21
CA MET A 113 3.12 -14.66 -1.52
C MET A 113 4.49 -15.24 -1.90
N ASP A 114 4.58 -16.54 -2.15
CA ASP A 114 5.83 -17.18 -2.57
C ASP A 114 6.28 -16.72 -3.96
N ASP A 115 5.35 -16.53 -4.90
CA ASP A 115 5.66 -15.98 -6.24
C ASP A 115 6.24 -14.55 -6.14
N PHE A 116 5.67 -13.72 -5.25
CA PHE A 116 6.17 -12.37 -5.00
C PHE A 116 7.54 -12.38 -4.35
N LYS A 117 7.78 -13.29 -3.41
CA LYS A 117 9.09 -13.44 -2.76
C LYS A 117 10.16 -13.89 -3.76
N GLU A 118 9.86 -14.89 -4.58
CA GLU A 118 10.76 -15.35 -5.64
C GLU A 118 11.09 -14.22 -6.63
N LEU A 119 10.09 -13.44 -7.04
CA LEU A 119 10.29 -12.27 -7.90
C LEU A 119 11.26 -11.27 -7.25
N LEU A 120 11.04 -10.91 -5.98
CA LEU A 120 11.89 -9.94 -5.28
C LEU A 120 13.31 -10.44 -5.06
N ASP A 121 13.49 -11.74 -4.77
CA ASP A 121 14.82 -12.38 -4.67
C ASP A 121 15.57 -12.31 -6.00
N LYS A 122 14.87 -12.60 -7.12
CA LYS A 122 15.44 -12.46 -8.47
C LYS A 122 15.80 -11.01 -8.79
N MET A 123 14.95 -10.05 -8.44
CA MET A 123 15.21 -8.62 -8.64
C MET A 123 16.42 -8.16 -7.83
N SER A 124 16.49 -8.52 -6.54
CA SER A 124 17.62 -8.21 -5.67
C SER A 124 18.93 -8.72 -6.27
N SER A 125 18.97 -10.01 -6.63
CA SER A 125 20.15 -10.64 -7.24
C SER A 125 20.55 -9.96 -8.55
N TYR A 126 19.59 -9.77 -9.46
CA TYR A 126 19.84 -9.18 -10.78
C TYR A 126 20.36 -7.74 -10.70
N PHE A 127 19.86 -6.95 -9.75
CA PHE A 127 20.25 -5.55 -9.57
C PHE A 127 21.43 -5.37 -8.59
N GLY A 128 22.24 -6.40 -8.36
CA GLY A 128 23.50 -6.27 -7.62
C GLY A 128 23.35 -6.35 -6.11
N GLY A 129 22.35 -7.07 -5.61
CA GLY A 129 22.12 -7.29 -4.18
C GLY A 129 21.39 -6.16 -3.47
N VAL A 130 20.62 -5.35 -4.21
CA VAL A 130 19.79 -4.27 -3.64
C VAL A 130 18.87 -4.86 -2.57
N LYS A 131 18.96 -4.33 -1.35
CA LYS A 131 18.14 -4.79 -0.23
C LYS A 131 16.67 -4.48 -0.48
N TYR A 132 15.81 -5.42 -0.10
CA TYR A 132 14.37 -5.20 -0.09
C TYR A 132 13.74 -5.70 1.20
N LYS A 133 12.56 -5.18 1.50
CA LYS A 133 11.72 -5.64 2.59
C LYS A 133 10.28 -5.78 2.11
N LEU A 134 9.66 -6.92 2.42
CA LEU A 134 8.20 -7.10 2.33
C LEU A 134 7.55 -6.40 3.52
N VAL A 135 6.50 -5.63 3.25
CA VAL A 135 5.77 -4.89 4.28
C VAL A 135 4.28 -5.03 4.00
N ASN A 136 3.50 -5.45 4.98
CA ASN A 136 2.05 -5.40 4.90
C ASN A 136 1.50 -4.14 5.58
N GLN A 137 0.18 -3.96 5.57
CA GLN A 137 -0.40 -2.77 6.16
C GLN A 137 -0.30 -2.74 7.69
N SER A 138 -0.39 -3.89 8.37
CA SER A 138 -0.27 -3.94 9.83
C SER A 138 1.09 -3.42 10.28
N GLU A 139 2.16 -3.72 9.56
CA GLU A 139 3.50 -3.19 9.84
C GLU A 139 3.60 -1.66 9.78
N LEU A 140 2.73 -0.97 9.01
CA LEU A 140 2.68 0.51 9.02
C LEU A 140 2.22 1.03 10.40
N ASN A 141 1.32 0.30 11.06
CA ASN A 141 0.74 0.69 12.34
C ASN A 141 1.66 0.36 13.52
N LEU A 142 2.73 -0.43 13.31
CA LEU A 142 3.79 -0.66 14.30
C LEU A 142 4.71 0.56 14.49
N HIS A 143 4.63 1.56 13.62
CA HIS A 143 5.47 2.73 13.75
C HIS A 143 5.12 3.50 15.04
N ARG A 144 6.12 3.94 15.80
CA ARG A 144 5.92 4.65 17.09
C ARG A 144 5.05 5.91 17.01
N LYS A 145 4.88 6.48 15.81
CA LYS A 145 4.01 7.65 15.56
C LYS A 145 2.62 7.27 15.03
N ALA A 146 2.31 5.99 14.85
CA ALA A 146 1.01 5.57 14.34
C ALA A 146 -0.15 6.12 15.19
N PRO A 147 -0.12 6.09 16.53
CA PRO A 147 -1.17 6.71 17.35
C PRO A 147 -1.37 8.20 17.03
N GLU A 148 -0.28 8.98 16.98
CA GLU A 148 -0.29 10.42 16.65
C GLU A 148 -0.89 10.68 15.26
N ILE A 149 -0.48 9.88 14.26
CA ILE A 149 -0.95 10.01 12.88
C ILE A 149 -2.45 9.67 12.80
N ILE A 150 -2.89 8.58 13.40
CA ILE A 150 -4.29 8.16 13.39
C ILE A 150 -5.16 9.20 14.09
N MET A 151 -4.73 9.72 15.26
CA MET A 151 -5.45 10.80 15.95
C MET A 151 -5.59 12.04 15.08
N LYS A 152 -4.53 12.42 14.35
CA LYS A 152 -4.58 13.54 13.40
C LYS A 152 -5.52 13.28 12.22
N LEU A 153 -5.59 12.05 11.70
CA LEU A 153 -6.55 11.68 10.67
C LEU A 153 -7.99 11.80 11.17
N ILE A 154 -8.24 11.41 12.42
CA ILE A 154 -9.57 11.48 13.05
C ILE A 154 -9.98 12.94 13.32
N SER A 155 -9.04 13.79 13.76
CA SER A 155 -9.32 15.21 13.99
C SER A 155 -9.64 15.95 12.69
N GLU A 156 -9.02 15.54 11.57
CA GLU A 156 -9.23 16.12 10.24
C GLU A 156 -10.22 15.31 9.37
N ARG A 157 -10.94 14.35 9.97
CA ARG A 157 -11.71 13.33 9.23
C ARG A 157 -12.71 13.88 8.22
N GLU A 158 -13.35 15.00 8.52
CA GLU A 158 -14.36 15.62 7.63
C GLU A 158 -13.69 16.18 6.38
N LYS A 159 -12.57 16.91 6.55
CA LYS A 159 -11.79 17.48 5.45
C LYS A 159 -11.17 16.38 4.59
N ILE A 160 -10.58 15.37 5.22
CA ILE A 160 -9.98 14.23 4.53
C ILE A 160 -11.06 13.43 3.79
N GLY A 161 -12.19 13.16 4.45
CA GLY A 161 -13.34 12.47 3.87
C GLY A 161 -13.88 13.18 2.64
N GLN A 162 -14.08 14.50 2.72
CA GLN A 162 -14.54 15.30 1.57
C GLN A 162 -13.53 15.31 0.41
N SER A 163 -12.23 15.36 0.71
CA SER A 163 -11.19 15.44 -0.33
C SER A 163 -10.85 14.11 -0.98
N LEU A 164 -10.77 13.02 -0.20
CA LEU A 164 -10.33 11.71 -0.67
C LEU A 164 -11.51 10.79 -1.03
N PHE A 165 -12.66 10.99 -0.40
CA PHE A 165 -13.85 10.13 -0.51
C PHE A 165 -15.12 10.96 -0.74
N PRO A 166 -15.21 11.78 -1.80
CA PRO A 166 -16.30 12.75 -1.97
C PRO A 166 -17.71 12.15 -1.97
N SER A 167 -17.86 10.88 -2.36
CA SER A 167 -19.14 10.17 -2.35
C SER A 167 -19.66 9.86 -0.95
N THR A 168 -18.80 9.44 -0.03
CA THR A 168 -19.20 9.05 1.34
C THR A 168 -18.90 10.14 2.37
N LYS A 169 -17.91 10.99 2.10
CA LYS A 169 -17.36 12.02 3.01
C LYS A 169 -16.86 11.44 4.34
N CYS A 170 -16.68 10.12 4.41
CA CYS A 170 -16.22 9.39 5.59
C CYS A 170 -14.71 9.16 5.52
N LEU A 171 -14.09 9.09 6.69
CA LEU A 171 -12.73 8.59 6.82
C LEU A 171 -12.80 7.07 6.66
N ALA A 172 -12.43 6.56 5.48
CA ALA A 172 -12.44 5.13 5.12
C ALA A 172 -11.35 4.32 5.86
N LEU A 173 -11.34 4.48 7.17
CA LEU A 173 -10.64 3.68 8.17
C LEU A 173 -11.55 2.49 8.51
N ARG A 174 -10.96 1.33 8.71
CA ARG A 174 -11.67 0.06 8.79
C ARG A 174 -11.07 -0.77 9.91
N MET A 175 -11.87 -1.67 10.46
CA MET A 175 -11.39 -2.74 11.34
C MET A 175 -12.29 -3.94 11.12
N ALA A 176 -11.68 -5.07 10.74
CA ALA A 176 -12.41 -6.31 10.52
C ALA A 176 -13.08 -6.76 11.83
N CYS A 177 -14.33 -7.21 11.73
CA CYS A 177 -15.00 -7.84 12.85
C CYS A 177 -14.19 -9.08 13.30
N PRO A 178 -13.84 -9.19 14.60
CA PRO A 178 -13.01 -10.30 15.07
C PRO A 178 -13.68 -11.67 14.95
N GLN A 179 -15.02 -11.73 14.78
CA GLN A 179 -15.76 -12.99 14.66
C GLN A 179 -15.95 -13.46 13.22
N CYS A 180 -16.10 -12.55 12.25
CA CYS A 180 -16.43 -12.95 10.88
C CYS A 180 -15.67 -12.21 9.77
N GLY A 181 -14.77 -11.29 10.13
CA GLY A 181 -13.89 -10.60 9.19
C GLY A 181 -14.52 -9.47 8.38
N LEU A 182 -15.83 -9.21 8.53
CA LEU A 182 -16.50 -8.13 7.82
C LEU A 182 -16.02 -6.77 8.33
N ALA A 183 -15.70 -5.87 7.41
CA ALA A 183 -15.43 -4.47 7.68
C ALA A 183 -16.23 -3.58 6.73
N ASP A 184 -16.82 -2.49 7.24
CA ASP A 184 -17.41 -1.42 6.43
C ASP A 184 -16.32 -0.85 5.51
N LYS A 185 -16.50 -0.95 4.19
CA LYS A 185 -15.47 -0.55 3.22
C LYS A 185 -15.15 0.94 3.27
N HIS A 186 -16.13 1.76 3.60
CA HIS A 186 -16.02 3.22 3.53
C HIS A 186 -16.04 3.89 4.91
N GLY A 187 -16.20 3.11 5.98
CA GLY A 187 -16.25 3.62 7.34
C GLY A 187 -17.50 4.47 7.61
N ILE A 188 -18.62 4.18 6.93
CA ILE A 188 -19.87 4.91 7.02
C ILE A 188 -20.44 4.85 8.44
N LYS A 189 -20.36 3.69 9.09
CA LYS A 189 -20.86 3.48 10.45
C LYS A 189 -19.84 3.77 11.55
N ASN A 190 -18.63 4.23 11.21
CA ASN A 190 -17.61 4.46 12.23
C ASN A 190 -18.01 5.57 13.18
N CYS A 191 -17.72 5.40 14.47
CA CYS A 191 -17.85 6.44 15.48
C CYS A 191 -16.49 6.74 16.10
N TYR A 192 -16.24 8.02 16.39
CA TYR A 192 -14.98 8.52 16.92
C TYR A 192 -15.27 9.30 18.20
N ASN A 193 -14.72 8.87 19.34
CA ASN A 193 -14.91 9.52 20.63
C ASN A 193 -13.59 9.56 21.43
N GLY A 194 -12.90 10.70 21.39
CA GLY A 194 -11.56 10.83 21.96
C GLY A 194 -10.61 9.83 21.31
N ASN A 195 -10.01 8.96 22.12
CA ASN A 195 -9.09 7.91 21.68
C ASN A 195 -9.80 6.63 21.23
N MET A 196 -11.13 6.55 21.37
CA MET A 196 -11.91 5.36 21.02
C MET A 196 -12.45 5.45 19.59
N ILE A 197 -12.24 4.40 18.81
CA ILE A 197 -12.87 4.20 17.50
C ILE A 197 -13.81 3.01 17.59
N SER A 198 -15.07 3.19 17.21
CA SER A 198 -16.06 2.11 17.16
C SER A 198 -16.44 1.81 15.72
N PHE A 199 -16.52 0.52 15.41
CA PHE A 199 -16.87 -0.05 14.13
C PHE A 199 -18.11 -0.92 14.29
N PHE A 200 -18.91 -1.05 13.24
CA PHE A 200 -20.13 -1.85 13.27
C PHE A 200 -19.99 -3.06 12.35
N CYS A 201 -20.37 -4.24 12.85
CA CYS A 201 -20.55 -5.45 12.07
C CYS A 201 -22.06 -5.75 11.96
N PRO A 202 -22.60 -6.00 10.75
CA PRO A 202 -24.02 -6.30 10.59
C PRO A 202 -24.45 -7.61 11.27
N ASN A 203 -23.51 -8.52 11.51
CA ASN A 203 -23.79 -9.82 12.13
C ASN A 203 -23.54 -9.85 13.64
N HIS A 204 -22.61 -9.04 14.15
CA HIS A 204 -22.11 -9.13 15.52
C HIS A 204 -22.19 -7.82 16.31
N GLY A 205 -22.72 -6.74 15.71
CA GLY A 205 -22.88 -5.45 16.36
C GLY A 205 -21.59 -4.64 16.46
N TRP A 206 -21.50 -3.80 17.48
CA TRP A 206 -20.40 -2.86 17.66
C TRP A 206 -19.16 -3.51 18.28
N HIS A 207 -17.98 -3.14 17.76
CA HIS A 207 -16.67 -3.45 18.32
C HIS A 207 -15.79 -2.21 18.26
N SER A 208 -14.81 -2.09 19.15
CA SER A 208 -14.03 -0.85 19.28
C SER A 208 -12.57 -1.07 19.61
N ILE A 209 -11.77 -0.02 19.44
CA ILE A 209 -10.35 0.03 19.75
C ILE A 209 -9.99 1.37 20.41
N ASP A 210 -9.19 1.32 21.46
CA ASP A 210 -8.55 2.47 22.10
C ASP A 210 -7.15 2.68 21.49
N ILE A 211 -6.96 3.83 20.83
CA ILE A 211 -5.75 4.12 20.05
C ILE A 211 -4.47 4.08 20.88
N GLU A 212 -4.55 4.32 22.19
CA GLU A 212 -3.38 4.35 23.06
C GLU A 212 -3.08 3.00 23.74
N LYS A 213 -4.06 2.10 23.82
CA LYS A 213 -3.96 0.88 24.63
C LYS A 213 -3.94 -0.41 23.82
N ASP A 214 -4.58 -0.39 22.66
CA ASP A 214 -4.83 -1.60 21.89
C ASP A 214 -3.90 -1.74 20.68
N ASP A 215 -3.94 -2.91 20.06
CA ASP A 215 -3.12 -3.22 18.88
C ASP A 215 -3.67 -2.56 17.60
N LEU A 216 -3.04 -1.45 17.23
CA LEU A 216 -3.37 -0.69 16.03
C LEU A 216 -3.14 -1.46 14.73
N GLN A 217 -2.44 -2.59 14.73
CA GLN A 217 -2.26 -3.43 13.54
C GLN A 217 -3.59 -3.95 12.96
N THR A 218 -4.64 -4.00 13.77
CA THR A 218 -6.00 -4.38 13.35
C THR A 218 -6.68 -3.31 12.49
N LEU A 219 -6.22 -2.06 12.55
CA LEU A 219 -6.75 -0.97 11.74
C LEU A 219 -6.33 -1.10 10.29
N GLN A 220 -7.29 -0.82 9.41
CA GLN A 220 -7.11 -0.90 7.99
C GLN A 220 -7.51 0.36 7.23
N TYR A 221 -6.76 0.70 6.19
CA TYR A 221 -6.98 1.92 5.42
C TYR A 221 -7.45 1.55 4.01
N GLU A 222 -8.44 2.26 3.50
CA GLU A 222 -8.70 2.29 2.05
C GLU A 222 -7.45 2.84 1.31
N THR A 223 -7.25 2.42 0.06
CA THR A 223 -6.11 2.75 -0.80
C THR A 223 -5.70 4.22 -0.78
N GLN A 224 -6.66 5.16 -0.91
CA GLN A 224 -6.37 6.59 -0.90
C GLN A 224 -5.82 7.03 0.46
N LEU A 225 -6.45 6.57 1.55
CA LEU A 225 -6.04 6.90 2.92
C LEU A 225 -4.70 6.26 3.28
N ARG A 226 -4.43 5.02 2.83
CA ARG A 226 -3.16 4.33 3.03
C ARG A 226 -1.99 5.12 2.44
N SER A 227 -2.21 5.75 1.29
CA SER A 227 -1.17 6.55 0.63
C SER A 227 -0.80 7.80 1.41
N LEU A 228 -1.72 8.34 2.21
CA LEU A 228 -1.48 9.47 3.11
C LEU A 228 -0.75 9.06 4.40
N VAL A 229 -0.93 7.81 4.84
CA VAL A 229 -0.31 7.27 6.08
C VAL A 229 1.17 6.87 5.87
N ARG A 230 1.54 6.44 4.65
CA ARG A 230 2.90 6.00 4.30
C ARG A 230 3.90 7.15 4.23
#